data_AF-A0A1Q7AU59-F1
#
_entry.id   AF-A0A1Q7AU59-F1
#
_cell.length_a   1.000
_cell.length_b   1.000
_cell.length_c   1.000
_cell.angle_alpha   90.00
_cell.angle_beta   90.00
_cell.angle_gamma   90.00
#
_symmetry.space_group_name_H-M   'P 1'
#
loop_
_entity.id
_entity.type
_entity.pdbx_description
1 polymer ?
#
loop_
_entity_poly.entity_id
_entity_poly.type
_entity_poly.pdbx_seq_one_letter_code
_entity_poly.pdbx_strand_id
1 'polypeptide(L)'
;MVDPKYKFLAKDIGAQIMSGQLKPGDKLLSTSKLCDKYGVSSIVVRNAMLHLKALGIVVGVPGVATYLTDDAVERWKEAKDRLDGQ
;
A
#
# COMPACT_ATOMS: atom_id res chain seq x y z
N MET A 1 22.32 4.22 -0.23
CA MET A 1 21.03 4.62 -0.82
C MET A 1 20.00 4.49 0.29
N VAL A 2 19.33 5.57 0.69
CA VAL A 2 18.36 5.50 1.80
C VAL A 2 17.21 4.60 1.37
N ASP A 3 16.96 3.52 2.12
CA ASP A 3 15.75 2.72 1.91
C ASP A 3 14.55 3.66 1.99
N PRO A 4 13.81 3.83 0.90
CA PRO A 4 12.87 4.92 0.86
C PRO A 4 11.68 4.56 1.74
N LYS A 5 11.36 5.43 2.71
CA LYS A 5 10.29 5.22 3.72
C LYS A 5 8.95 4.74 3.13
N TYR A 6 8.70 5.02 1.86
CA TYR A 6 7.50 4.56 1.15
C TYR A 6 7.47 3.03 0.95
N LYS A 7 8.63 2.36 0.81
CA LYS A 7 8.71 0.90 0.70
C LYS A 7 8.32 0.23 2.01
N PHE A 8 8.77 0.78 3.15
CA PHE A 8 8.35 0.30 4.46
C PHE A 8 6.84 0.42 4.64
N LEU A 9 6.27 1.58 4.33
CA LEU A 9 4.82 1.79 4.36
C LEU A 9 4.07 0.81 3.44
N ALA A 10 4.55 0.58 2.22
CA ALA A 10 3.95 -0.38 1.30
C ALA A 10 4.04 -1.82 1.83
N LYS A 11 5.17 -2.22 2.41
CA LYS A 11 5.36 -3.53 3.07
C LYS A 11 4.41 -3.73 4.24
N ASP A 12 4.26 -2.72 5.08
CA ASP A 12 3.36 -2.76 6.24
C ASP A 12 1.89 -2.91 5.82
N ILE A 13 1.46 -2.16 4.80
CA ILE A 13 0.12 -2.29 4.21
C ILE A 13 -0.06 -3.71 3.64
N GLY A 14 0.92 -4.20 2.87
CA GLY A 14 0.90 -5.55 2.32
C GLY A 14 0.83 -6.65 3.38
N ALA A 15 1.55 -6.49 4.49
CA ALA A 15 1.49 -7.39 5.63
C ALA A 15 0.11 -7.37 6.30
N GLN A 16 -0.52 -6.20 6.46
CA GLN A 16 -1.89 -6.08 6.98
C GLN A 16 -2.92 -6.77 6.06
N ILE A 17 -2.74 -6.68 4.74
CA ILE A 17 -3.57 -7.37 3.76
C ILE A 17 -3.42 -8.89 3.92
N MET A 18 -2.18 -9.40 4.01
CA MET A 18 -1.91 -10.82 4.24
C MET A 18 -2.43 -11.32 5.59
N SER A 19 -2.38 -10.47 6.62
CA SER A 19 -2.87 -10.79 7.96
C SER A 19 -4.40 -10.79 8.05
N GLY A 20 -5.11 -10.38 6.99
CA GLY A 20 -6.57 -10.24 6.98
C GLY A 20 -7.10 -9.03 7.76
N GLN A 21 -6.22 -8.12 8.20
CA GLN A 21 -6.60 -6.84 8.81
C GLN A 21 -7.21 -5.89 7.77
N LEU A 22 -6.68 -5.92 6.56
CA LEU A 22 -7.19 -5.18 5.42
C LEU A 22 -7.77 -6.17 4.41
N LYS A 23 -9.05 -6.00 4.07
CA LYS A 23 -9.72 -6.86 3.12
C LYS A 23 -9.65 -6.27 1.71
N PRO A 24 -9.63 -7.12 0.67
CA PRO A 24 -9.91 -6.66 -0.68
C PRO A 24 -11.24 -5.91 -0.74
N GLY A 25 -11.27 -4.79 -1.48
CA GLY A 25 -12.42 -3.88 -1.52
C GLY A 25 -12.52 -2.90 -0.34
N ASP A 26 -11.72 -3.08 0.71
CA ASP A 26 -11.75 -2.20 1.88
C ASP A 26 -11.12 -0.83 1.58
N LYS A 27 -11.58 0.18 2.29
CA LYS A 27 -11.18 1.57 2.06
C LYS A 27 -9.92 1.87 2.87
N LEU A 28 -8.84 2.19 2.16
CA LEU A 28 -7.62 2.68 2.79
C LEU A 28 -7.84 4.05 3.41
N LEU A 29 -7.12 4.30 4.50
CA LEU A 29 -7.05 5.60 5.15
C LEU A 29 -6.61 6.67 4.15
N SER A 30 -7.20 7.86 4.25
CA SER A 30 -6.82 9.02 3.44
C SER A 30 -5.35 9.38 3.65
N THR A 31 -4.76 10.08 2.68
CA THR A 31 -3.34 10.48 2.72
C THR A 31 -2.97 11.16 4.05
N SER A 32 -3.78 12.10 4.54
CA SER A 32 -3.53 12.77 5.83
C SER A 32 -3.59 11.81 7.03
N LYS A 33 -4.52 10.85 7.04
CA LYS A 33 -4.60 9.86 8.12
C LYS A 33 -3.43 8.88 8.07
N LEU A 34 -2.95 8.53 6.88
CA LEU A 34 -1.73 7.72 6.72
C LEU A 34 -0.49 8.51 7.18
N CYS A 35 -0.39 9.80 6.84
CA CYS A 35 0.68 10.66 7.34
C CYS A 35 0.71 10.68 8.87
N ASP A 36 -0.45 10.87 9.50
CA ASP A 36 -0.60 10.92 10.96
C ASP A 36 -0.30 9.57 11.62
N LYS A 37 -0.91 8.49 11.12
CA LYS A 37 -0.73 7.13 11.64
C LYS A 37 0.72 6.64 11.55
N TYR A 38 1.41 6.95 10.46
CA TYR A 38 2.77 6.47 10.21
C TYR A 38 3.86 7.52 10.50
N GLY A 39 3.48 8.75 10.88
CA GLY A 39 4.42 9.85 11.11
C GLY A 39 5.25 10.21 9.88
N VAL A 40 4.70 10.07 8.67
CA VAL A 40 5.41 10.31 7.41
C VAL A 40 4.84 11.49 6.63
N SER A 41 5.65 12.10 5.77
CA SER A 41 5.19 13.19 4.90
C SER A 41 4.24 12.70 3.81
N SER A 42 3.39 13.60 3.31
CA SER A 42 2.45 13.34 2.21
C SER A 42 3.13 12.80 0.94
N ILE A 43 4.36 13.21 0.66
CA ILE A 43 5.19 12.70 -0.44
C ILE A 43 5.48 11.21 -0.27
N VAL A 44 5.81 10.77 0.94
CA VAL A 44 6.09 9.36 1.27
C VAL A 44 4.83 8.52 1.08
N VAL A 45 3.70 8.99 1.61
CA VAL A 45 2.41 8.31 1.41
C VAL A 45 2.08 8.24 -0.07
N ARG A 46 2.19 9.36 -0.80
CA ARG A 46 1.90 9.40 -2.24
C ARG A 46 2.78 8.43 -3.02
N ASN A 47 4.08 8.34 -2.71
CA ASN A 47 4.98 7.38 -3.34
C ASN A 47 4.61 5.92 -3.01
N ALA A 48 4.20 5.64 -1.76
CA ALA A 48 3.75 4.29 -1.38
C ALA A 48 2.47 3.92 -2.13
N MET A 49 1.53 4.86 -2.24
CA MET A 49 0.28 4.68 -2.97
C MET A 49 0.52 4.48 -4.46
N LEU A 50 1.44 5.24 -5.07
CA LEU A 50 1.84 5.04 -6.46
C LEU A 50 2.50 3.68 -6.67
N HIS A 51 3.34 3.24 -5.74
CA HIS A 51 3.98 1.93 -5.80
C HIS A 51 2.96 0.79 -5.71
N LEU A 52 2.06 0.84 -4.71
CA LEU A 52 0.97 -0.12 -4.57
C LEU A 52 0.01 -0.09 -5.78
N LYS A 53 -0.22 1.08 -6.37
CA LYS A 53 -1.03 1.24 -7.58
C LYS A 53 -0.36 0.62 -8.80
N ALA A 54 0.96 0.78 -8.94
CA ALA A 54 1.74 0.16 -10.01
C ALA A 54 1.73 -1.38 -9.91
N LEU A 55 1.67 -1.91 -8.68
CA LEU A 55 1.48 -3.34 -8.41
C LEU A 55 0.03 -3.80 -8.60
N GLY A 56 -0.92 -2.90 -8.87
CA GLY A 56 -2.34 -3.22 -9.00
C GLY A 56 -3.02 -3.60 -7.69
N ILE A 57 -2.42 -3.32 -6.53
CA ILE A 57 -2.96 -3.69 -5.21
C ILE A 57 -4.03 -2.69 -4.78
N VAL A 58 -3.83 -1.41 -5.10
CA VAL A 58 -4.75 -0.33 -4.71
C VAL A 58 -5.23 0.48 -5.92
N VAL A 59 -6.47 0.95 -5.84
CA VAL A 59 -7.10 1.86 -6.79
C VAL A 59 -7.45 3.16 -6.08
N GLY A 60 -6.79 4.25 -6.48
CA GLY A 60 -7.11 5.59 -6.00
C GLY A 60 -8.22 6.22 -6.85
N VAL A 61 -9.33 6.57 -6.21
CA VAL A 61 -10.39 7.39 -6.80
C VAL A 61 -10.10 8.86 -6.49
N PRO A 62 -9.81 9.69 -7.51
CA PRO A 62 -9.49 11.10 -7.29
C PRO A 62 -10.62 11.82 -6.55
N GLY A 63 -10.28 12.55 -5.49
CA GLY A 63 -11.22 13.33 -4.67
C GLY A 63 -12.03 12.54 -3.63
N VAL A 64 -11.92 11.21 -3.59
CA VAL A 64 -12.80 10.38 -2.73
C VAL A 64 -12.01 9.55 -1.73
N ALA A 65 -11.21 8.59 -2.22
CA ALA A 65 -10.55 7.59 -1.38
C ALA A 65 -9.66 6.68 -2.20
N THR A 66 -8.84 5.88 -1.51
CA THR A 66 -8.14 4.75 -2.12
C THR A 66 -8.75 3.45 -1.58
N TYR A 67 -8.92 2.48 -2.47
CA TYR A 67 -9.52 1.19 -2.16
C TYR A 67 -8.54 0.08 -2.50
N LEU A 68 -8.63 -1.03 -1.78
CA LEU A 68 -7.93 -2.26 -2.13
C LEU A 68 -8.66 -2.92 -3.29
N THR A 69 -7.89 -3.48 -4.22
CA THR A 69 -8.46 -4.31 -5.29
C THR A 69 -8.92 -5.66 -4.74
N ASP A 70 -9.83 -6.32 -5.46
CA ASP A 70 -10.34 -7.63 -5.06
C ASP A 70 -9.22 -8.68 -4.94
N ASP A 71 -8.24 -8.57 -5.84
CA ASP A 71 -7.06 -9.42 -5.95
C ASP A 71 -5.85 -8.89 -5.14
N ALA A 72 -6.06 -7.94 -4.23
CA ALA A 72 -4.95 -7.27 -3.51
C ALA A 72 -4.03 -8.25 -2.78
N VAL A 73 -4.61 -9.32 -2.22
CA VAL A 73 -3.87 -10.37 -1.48
C VAL A 73 -3.00 -11.19 -2.41
N GLU A 74 -3.56 -11.63 -3.55
CA GLU A 74 -2.87 -12.44 -4.55
C GLU A 74 -1.75 -11.64 -5.21
N ARG A 75 -2.05 -10.42 -5.66
CA ARG A 75 -1.05 -9.51 -6.23
C ARG A 75 0.10 -9.21 -5.28
N TRP A 76 -0.19 -9.03 -3.98
CA TRP A 76 0.86 -8.83 -3.00
C TRP A 76 1.67 -10.10 -2.74
N LYS A 77 1.04 -11.28 -2.74
CA LYS A 77 1.77 -12.57 -2.70
C LYS A 77 2.74 -12.70 -3.86
N GLU A 78 2.28 -12.46 -5.09
CA GLU A 78 3.10 -12.52 -6.30
C GLU A 78 4.23 -11.48 -6.27
N ALA A 79 3.93 -10.25 -5.85
CA ALA A 79 4.93 -9.20 -5.73
C ALA A 79 5.98 -9.53 -4.65
N LYS A 80 5.55 -10.08 -3.51
CA LYS A 80 6.44 -10.50 -2.43
C LYS A 80 7.34 -11.66 -2.84
N ASP A 81 6.79 -12.66 -3.53
CA ASP A 81 7.55 -13.79 -4.08
C ASP A 81 8.68 -13.31 -5.00
N ARG A 82 8.37 -12.38 -5.91
CA ARG A 82 9.36 -11.73 -6.78
C ARG A 82 10.40 -10.89 -6.03
N LEU A 83 10.05 -10.33 -4.86
CA LEU A 83 10.94 -9.49 -4.05
C LEU A 83 11.82 -10.29 -3.07
N ASP A 84 11.39 -11.48 -2.67
CA ASP A 84 12.10 -12.38 -1.75
C ASP A 84 13.09 -13.28 -2.50
N GLY A 85 12.83 -13.56 -3.78
CA GLY A 85 13.68 -14.36 -4.65
C GLY A 85 14.87 -13.65 -5.30
N GLN A 86 15.24 -12.42 -4.87
CA GLN A 86 16.36 -11.65 -5.44
C GLN A 86 17.47 -11.36 -4.42
#